data_AF-A0A2T4RXW4-F1
#
_entry.id   AF-A0A2T4RXW4-F1
#
_cell.length_a   1.000
_cell.length_b   1.000
_cell.length_c   1.000
_cell.angle_alpha   90.00
_cell.angle_beta   90.00
_cell.angle_gamma   90.00
#
_symmetry.space_group_name_H-M   'P 1'
#
loop_
_entity.id
_entity.type
_entity.pdbx_description
1 polymer ?
#
loop_
_entity_poly.entity_id
_entity_poly.type
_entity_poly.pdbx_seq_one_letter_code
_entity_poly.pdbx_strand_id
1 'polypeptide(L)'
;YFINTNDGYDASRILNTPSLNQFEENCEGEMLVAVPHQDVLVVADIRNKTGYDVMAHLTMEFFTKGLVPITSLSFGYDNGHLEPIFILAKNNKNKKDKSPNVVQELSTVKNQKKNDKK
;
A
#
# COMPACT_ATOMS: atom_id res chain seq x y z
N TYR A 1 -4.12 -6.86 -9.66
CA TYR A 1 -3.38 -8.12 -9.86
C TYR A 1 -3.00 -8.73 -8.52
N PHE A 2 -3.12 -10.05 -8.38
CA PHE A 2 -2.62 -10.81 -7.23
C PHE A 2 -1.58 -11.80 -7.75
N ILE A 3 -0.33 -11.66 -7.32
CA ILE A 3 0.77 -12.50 -7.79
C ILE A 3 1.08 -13.51 -6.69
N ASN A 4 0.76 -14.77 -6.96
CA ASN A 4 1.12 -15.92 -6.14
C ASN A 4 1.61 -17.02 -7.08
N THR A 5 2.92 -17.13 -7.22
CA THR A 5 3.57 -18.12 -8.08
C THR A 5 4.02 -19.36 -7.31
N ASN A 6 3.89 -19.36 -5.98
CA ASN A 6 4.29 -20.44 -5.06
C ASN A 6 5.78 -20.81 -5.15
N ASP A 7 6.63 -19.91 -5.66
CA ASP A 7 8.08 -20.09 -5.67
C ASP A 7 8.77 -19.53 -4.42
N GLY A 8 8.00 -18.89 -3.53
CA GLY A 8 8.47 -18.30 -2.28
C GLY A 8 9.07 -16.91 -2.43
N TYR A 9 9.06 -16.31 -3.62
CA TYR A 9 9.71 -15.03 -3.91
C TYR A 9 8.73 -13.94 -4.36
N ASP A 10 7.42 -14.15 -4.22
CA ASP A 10 6.41 -13.21 -4.72
C ASP A 10 6.56 -11.81 -4.14
N ALA A 11 6.81 -11.65 -2.84
CA ALA A 11 7.05 -10.32 -2.26
C ALA A 11 8.28 -9.62 -2.86
N SER A 12 9.33 -10.38 -3.21
CA SER A 12 10.57 -9.80 -3.76
C SER A 12 10.35 -9.15 -5.13
N ARG A 13 9.27 -9.52 -5.84
CA ARG A 13 8.90 -8.93 -7.14
C ARG A 13 8.52 -7.45 -7.03
N ILE A 14 8.32 -6.92 -5.83
CA ILE A 14 8.21 -5.47 -5.61
C ILE A 14 9.48 -4.70 -6.06
N LEU A 15 10.63 -5.38 -6.12
CA LEU A 15 11.89 -4.81 -6.61
C LEU A 15 12.01 -4.81 -8.13
N ASN A 16 11.08 -5.46 -8.84
CA ASN A 16 11.07 -5.51 -10.30
C ASN A 16 10.37 -4.26 -10.87
N THR A 17 11.08 -3.13 -10.85
CA THR A 17 10.61 -1.84 -11.36
C THR A 17 10.08 -1.92 -12.80
N PRO A 18 10.74 -2.58 -13.78
CA PRO A 18 10.19 -2.71 -15.12
C PRO A 18 8.79 -3.36 -15.17
N SER A 19 8.56 -4.40 -14.38
CA SER A 19 7.24 -5.04 -14.32
C SER A 19 6.20 -4.16 -13.62
N LEU A 20 6.58 -3.43 -12.56
CA LEU A 20 5.68 -2.49 -11.88
C LEU A 20 5.28 -1.32 -12.79
N ASN A 21 6.21 -0.75 -13.55
CA ASN A 21 5.91 0.28 -14.55
C ASN A 21 4.91 -0.23 -15.60
N GLN A 22 5.04 -1.49 -16.06
CA GLN A 22 4.06 -2.07 -16.99
C GLN A 22 2.67 -2.18 -16.38
N PHE A 23 2.54 -2.46 -15.08
CA PHE A 23 1.24 -2.43 -14.41
C PHE A 23 0.70 -1.01 -14.26
N GLU A 24 1.57 -0.05 -13.91
CA GLU A 24 1.24 1.37 -13.77
C GLU A 24 0.70 1.97 -15.08
N GLU A 25 1.35 1.67 -16.21
CA GLU A 25 0.92 2.10 -17.55
C GLU A 25 -0.50 1.65 -17.91
N ASN A 26 -0.97 0.55 -17.32
CA ASN A 26 -2.31 -0.01 -17.55
C ASN A 26 -3.35 0.44 -16.51
N CYS A 27 -2.95 1.22 -15.50
CA CYS A 27 -3.86 1.71 -14.47
C CYS A 27 -4.62 2.97 -14.95
N GLU A 28 -5.89 3.09 -14.55
CA GLU A 28 -6.68 4.31 -14.79
C GLU A 28 -6.72 5.23 -13.56
N GLY A 29 -6.44 4.70 -12.37
CA GLY A 29 -6.37 5.41 -11.10
C GLY A 29 -4.98 5.35 -10.46
N GLU A 30 -4.93 5.48 -9.13
CA GLU A 30 -3.66 5.39 -8.38
C GLU A 30 -3.27 3.92 -8.20
N MET A 31 -2.05 3.56 -8.61
CA MET A 31 -1.55 2.21 -8.37
C MET A 31 -1.04 2.09 -6.93
N LEU A 32 -1.67 1.19 -6.17
CA LEU A 32 -1.17 0.75 -4.88
C LEU A 32 -0.50 -0.61 -4.98
N VAL A 33 0.56 -0.79 -4.21
CA VAL A 33 1.31 -2.04 -4.09
C VAL A 33 1.38 -2.43 -2.62
N ALA A 34 1.29 -3.72 -2.29
CA ALA A 34 1.52 -4.20 -0.92
C ALA A 34 2.18 -5.57 -0.89
N VAL A 35 2.99 -5.78 0.15
CA VAL A 35 3.67 -7.04 0.46
C VAL A 35 3.32 -7.46 1.88
N PRO A 36 2.10 -7.96 2.14
CA PRO A 36 1.67 -8.32 3.49
C PRO A 36 2.38 -9.55 4.05
N HIS A 37 2.88 -10.42 3.18
CA HIS A 37 3.50 -11.70 3.49
C HIS A 37 4.58 -12.04 2.45
N GLN A 38 5.50 -12.95 2.77
CA GLN A 38 6.64 -13.30 1.89
C GLN A 38 6.27 -13.80 0.48
N ASP A 39 5.12 -14.46 0.36
CA ASP A 39 4.63 -15.08 -0.88
C ASP A 39 3.43 -14.32 -1.48
N VAL A 40 3.27 -13.04 -1.14
CA VAL A 40 2.20 -12.21 -1.67
C VAL A 40 2.73 -10.87 -2.15
N LEU A 41 2.46 -10.56 -3.42
CA LEU A 41 2.51 -9.22 -3.97
C LEU A 41 1.11 -8.84 -4.48
N VAL A 42 0.53 -7.81 -3.87
CA VAL A 42 -0.73 -7.20 -4.29
C VAL A 42 -0.41 -5.96 -5.11
N VAL A 43 -1.02 -5.83 -6.29
CA VAL A 43 -1.01 -4.61 -7.11
C VAL A 43 -2.46 -4.23 -7.39
N ALA A 44 -2.88 -3.01 -7.07
CA ALA A 44 -4.26 -2.59 -7.17
C ALA A 44 -4.36 -1.23 -7.87
N ASP A 45 -5.25 -1.14 -8.87
CA ASP A 45 -5.64 0.12 -9.50
C ASP A 45 -6.81 0.72 -8.71
N ILE A 46 -6.53 1.77 -7.92
CA ILE A 46 -7.51 2.40 -7.04
C ILE A 46 -8.16 3.59 -7.72
N ARG A 47 -9.44 3.42 -8.05
CA ARG A 47 -10.24 4.42 -8.77
C ARG A 47 -11.21 5.19 -7.90
N ASN A 48 -11.34 4.84 -6.61
CA ASN A 48 -12.25 5.49 -5.67
C ASN A 48 -11.88 5.19 -4.21
N LYS A 49 -12.57 5.87 -3.28
CA LYS A 49 -12.34 5.76 -1.83
C LYS A 49 -12.53 4.36 -1.27
N THR A 50 -13.55 3.65 -1.76
CA THR A 50 -13.85 2.28 -1.32
C THR A 50 -12.69 1.34 -1.67
N GLY A 51 -11.95 1.62 -2.75
CA GLY A 51 -10.76 0.86 -3.12
C GLY A 51 -9.67 0.88 -2.04
N TYR A 52 -9.45 2.03 -1.38
CA TYR A 52 -8.50 2.11 -0.27
C TYR A 52 -8.95 1.26 0.92
N ASP A 53 -10.25 1.30 1.28
CA ASP A 53 -10.77 0.50 2.39
C ASP A 53 -10.62 -1.02 2.10
N VAL A 54 -10.86 -1.43 0.85
CA VAL A 54 -10.63 -2.82 0.41
C VAL A 54 -9.15 -3.19 0.49
N MET A 55 -8.26 -2.32 0.01
CA MET A 55 -6.81 -2.55 0.05
C MET A 55 -6.30 -2.70 1.49
N ALA A 56 -6.78 -1.86 2.41
CA ALA A 56 -6.40 -1.90 3.81
C ALA A 56 -6.85 -3.21 4.49
N HIS A 57 -8.11 -3.60 4.29
CA HIS A 57 -8.62 -4.86 4.82
C HIS A 57 -7.89 -6.07 4.24
N LEU A 58 -7.67 -6.10 2.93
CA LEU A 58 -6.93 -7.18 2.27
C LEU A 58 -5.51 -7.33 2.85
N THR A 59 -4.77 -6.22 2.93
CA THR A 59 -3.39 -6.22 3.42
C THR A 59 -3.34 -6.66 4.88
N MET A 60 -4.24 -6.16 5.73
CA MET A 60 -4.30 -6.53 7.15
C MET A 60 -4.67 -8.01 7.35
N GLU A 61 -5.59 -8.54 6.55
CA GLU A 61 -6.00 -9.94 6.60
C GLU A 61 -4.83 -10.88 6.30
N PHE A 62 -4.06 -10.60 5.24
CA PHE A 62 -2.86 -11.38 4.93
C PHE A 62 -1.76 -11.22 5.98
N PHE A 63 -1.55 -9.99 6.47
CA PHE A 63 -0.55 -9.70 7.50
C PHE A 63 -0.84 -10.43 8.82
N THR A 64 -2.10 -10.56 9.22
CA THR A 64 -2.46 -11.19 10.51
C THR A 64 -2.56 -12.72 10.44
N LYS A 65 -2.84 -13.28 9.26
CA LYS A 65 -3.03 -14.73 9.07
C LYS A 65 -1.81 -15.46 8.52
N GLY A 66 -0.86 -14.75 7.94
CA GLY A 66 0.34 -15.32 7.34
C GLY A 66 1.35 -15.83 8.37
N LEU A 67 2.12 -16.86 8.00
CA LEU A 67 3.17 -17.45 8.86
C LEU A 67 4.42 -16.55 8.96
N VAL A 68 4.69 -15.76 7.92
CA VAL A 68 5.85 -14.87 7.77
C VAL A 68 5.37 -13.49 7.29
N PRO A 69 4.74 -12.70 8.17
CA PRO A 69 4.27 -11.36 7.82
C PRO A 69 5.42 -10.40 7.54
N ILE A 70 5.20 -9.45 6.62
CA ILE A 70 6.19 -8.42 6.28
C ILE A 70 5.69 -7.04 6.76
N THR A 71 4.61 -6.51 6.19
CA THR A 71 4.06 -5.20 6.58
C THR A 71 2.56 -5.10 6.33
N SER A 72 1.84 -4.41 7.19
CA SER A 72 0.43 -4.08 6.97
C SER A 72 0.23 -2.83 6.11
N LEU A 73 1.32 -2.10 5.81
CA LEU A 73 1.28 -0.90 4.99
C LEU A 73 1.13 -1.25 3.51
N SER A 74 0.36 -0.43 2.82
CA SER A 74 0.41 -0.35 1.36
C SER A 74 1.35 0.77 0.95
N PHE A 75 1.74 0.77 -0.31
CA PHE A 75 2.60 1.77 -0.93
C PHE A 75 1.88 2.35 -2.13
N GLY A 76 1.80 3.68 -2.24
CA GLY A 76 1.53 4.32 -3.51
C GLY A 76 2.75 4.12 -4.42
N TYR A 77 2.50 3.80 -5.69
CA TYR A 77 3.54 3.69 -6.68
C TYR A 77 3.42 4.81 -7.71
N ASP A 78 4.51 5.52 -7.94
CA ASP A 78 4.62 6.55 -8.97
C ASP A 78 6.01 6.51 -9.59
N ASN A 79 6.11 6.10 -10.86
CA ASN A 79 7.35 6.13 -11.64
C ASN A 79 8.56 5.48 -10.94
N GLY A 80 8.37 4.29 -10.34
CA GLY A 80 9.43 3.59 -9.62
C GLY A 80 9.62 4.03 -8.16
N HIS A 81 8.90 5.03 -7.69
CA HIS A 81 8.88 5.44 -6.29
C HIS A 81 7.77 4.74 -5.52
N LEU A 82 8.11 4.19 -4.36
CA LEU A 82 7.18 3.58 -3.42
C LEU A 82 7.00 4.51 -2.21
N GLU A 83 5.84 5.15 -2.10
CA GLU A 83 5.50 6.00 -0.95
C GLU A 83 4.62 5.21 0.03
N PRO A 84 5.06 4.97 1.28
CA PRO A 84 4.23 4.27 2.26
C PRO A 84 2.95 5.06 2.54
N ILE A 85 1.80 4.38 2.48
CA ILE A 85 0.50 4.97 2.80
C ILE A 85 -0.15 4.25 3.97
N PHE A 86 -0.71 5.03 4.90
CA PHE A 86 -1.50 4.50 6.00
C PHE A 86 -2.98 4.77 5.74
N ILE A 87 -3.76 3.69 5.58
CA ILE A 87 -5.19 3.77 5.36
C ILE A 87 -5.90 3.47 6.68
N LEU A 88 -6.49 4.49 7.29
CA LEU A 88 -7.23 4.32 8.54
C LEU A 88 -8.56 3.61 8.29
N ALA A 89 -8.75 2.44 8.91
CA ALA A 89 -10.04 1.77 8.94
C ALA A 89 -11.10 2.66 9.62
N LYS A 90 -12.18 2.97 8.91
CA LYS A 90 -13.34 3.64 9.53
C LYS A 90 -14.06 2.66 10.44
N ASN A 91 -14.14 2.97 11.74
CA ASN A 91 -15.24 2.47 12.55
C ASN A 91 -16.53 3.08 11.97
N ASN A 92 -17.44 2.25 11.47
CA ASN A 92 -18.69 2.62 10.78
C ASN A 92 -19.69 3.50 11.58
N LYS A 93 -19.26 4.17 12.66
CA LYS A 93 -20.12 4.89 13.57
C LYS A 93 -20.52 6.29 13.12
N ASN A 94 -19.90 6.92 12.11
CA ASN A 94 -20.39 8.22 11.60
C ASN A 94 -20.11 8.41 10.10
N LYS A 95 -21.18 8.32 9.29
CA LYS A 95 -21.19 8.75 7.88
C LYS A 95 -21.22 10.28 7.83
N LYS A 96 -20.12 10.96 7.43
CA LYS A 96 -20.19 12.32 6.84
C LYS A 96 -18.95 12.81 6.10
N ASP A 97 -17.78 12.17 6.21
CA ASP A 97 -16.60 12.68 5.50
C ASP A 97 -16.46 12.16 4.06
N LYS A 98 -16.48 13.11 3.12
CA LYS A 98 -16.29 12.95 1.67
C LYS A 98 -14.81 12.84 1.25
N SER A 99 -13.89 12.57 2.17
CA SER A 99 -12.45 12.40 1.91
C SER A 99 -12.01 11.03 2.45
N PRO A 100 -11.10 10.29 1.78
CA PRO A 100 -10.50 9.12 2.39
C PRO A 100 -9.52 9.57 3.48
N ASN A 101 -9.44 8.84 4.58
CA ASN A 101 -8.47 9.13 5.65
C ASN A 101 -7.15 8.41 5.33
N VAL A 102 -6.51 8.81 4.24
CA VAL A 102 -5.11 8.45 3.96
C VAL A 102 -4.26 9.38 4.83
N VAL A 103 -3.67 8.84 5.88
CA VAL A 103 -2.78 9.61 6.75
C VAL A 103 -1.38 9.47 6.18
N GLN A 104 -0.89 10.54 5.55
CA GLN A 104 0.45 10.63 4.95
C GLN A 104 1.57 10.79 6.01
N GLU A 105 1.31 10.46 7.28
CA GLU A 105 2.23 10.70 8.40
C GLU A 105 3.35 9.66 8.52
N LEU A 106 4.25 9.68 7.54
CA LEU A 106 5.69 9.49 7.81
C LEU A 106 6.53 10.70 7.36
N SER A 107 5.92 11.71 6.73
CA SER A 107 6.60 12.94 6.29
C SER A 107 6.88 13.95 7.44
N THR A 108 6.20 13.83 8.58
CA THR A 108 6.36 14.75 9.73
C THR A 108 7.58 14.45 10.61
N VAL A 109 8.11 13.22 10.63
CA VAL A 109 9.27 12.88 11.48
C VAL A 109 10.59 13.50 10.94
N LYS A 110 10.67 13.80 9.64
CA LYS A 110 11.85 14.48 9.05
C LYS A 110 11.77 16.00 9.09
N ASN A 111 10.57 16.60 9.02
CA ASN A 111 10.42 18.06 9.07
C ASN A 111 10.57 18.65 10.47
N GLN A 112 10.27 17.91 11.54
CA GLN A 112 10.58 18.35 12.92
C GLN A 112 12.08 18.24 13.26
N LYS A 113 12.76 17.15 12.87
CA LYS A 113 14.20 16.99 13.16
C LYS A 113 15.12 17.96 12.41
N LYS A 114 14.66 18.61 11.33
CA LYS A 114 15.41 19.65 10.61
C LYS A 114 15.16 21.06 11.13
N ASN A 115 14.03 21.31 11.80
CA ASN A 115 13.76 22.60 12.44
C ASN A 115 14.23 22.66 13.91
N ASP A 116 14.42 21.52 14.57
CA ASP A 116 14.98 21.42 15.94
C ASP A 116 16.51 21.32 15.99
N LYS A 117 17.18 21.25 14.83
CA LYS A 117 18.64 21.30 14.72
C LYS A 117 19.05 22.51 13.87
N LYS A 118 19.18 23.65 14.55
CA LYS A 118 20.14 24.75 14.31
C LYS A 118 20.42 25.14 12.85
#